data_AF-A0A830G589-F1
#
_entry.id   AF-A0A830G589-F1
#
_cell.length_a   1.000
_cell.length_b   1.000
_cell.length_c   1.000
_cell.angle_alpha   90.00
_cell.angle_beta   90.00
_cell.angle_gamma   90.00
#
_symmetry.space_group_name_H-M   'P 1'
#
loop_
_entity.id
_entity.type
_entity.pdbx_description
1 polymer ?
#
loop_
_entity_poly.entity_id
_entity_poly.type
_entity_poly.pdbx_seq_one_letter_code
_entity_poly.pdbx_strand_id
1 'polypeptide(L)'
;MGEPESLNTVDQLLDHTNGPEDPITNRDLTRARSSAYIVHGNFHELAQMCDDISTMGLIVVEKGATDTDVENEVYRRVHNYVSSLYSYNEQIRSILNKRLSQQIGKGYFLPSRDDKAAPEYVRRGTFLWGLRNDFQHGDYWCLKVEHQGTQNGNDCYQLYFQKRDFEVTPKGDLDSAGDYLAHAPDGDQRYPLPYIGDFHRNLFSEFENAFESWCEKNRA
;
A
#
# COMPACT_ATOMS: atom_id res chain seq x y z
N MET A 1 -1.58 -32.07 22.01
CA MET A 1 -2.06 -31.51 20.73
C MET A 1 -1.96 -30.02 20.88
N GLY A 2 -0.96 -29.40 20.25
CA GLY A 2 -0.88 -27.94 20.21
C GLY A 2 -1.99 -27.42 19.31
N GLU A 3 -2.63 -26.33 19.71
CA GLU A 3 -3.49 -25.56 18.81
C GLU A 3 -2.69 -25.21 17.54
N PRO A 4 -3.30 -25.20 16.35
CA PRO A 4 -2.63 -24.68 15.17
C PRO A 4 -2.24 -23.23 15.48
N GLU A 5 -0.94 -22.93 15.54
CA GLU A 5 -0.46 -21.55 15.61
C GLU A 5 -1.15 -20.80 14.47
N SER A 6 -1.90 -19.73 14.77
CA SER A 6 -2.53 -18.94 13.72
C SER A 6 -1.42 -18.43 12.81
N LEU A 7 -1.48 -18.78 11.52
CA LEU A 7 -0.54 -18.31 10.52
C LEU A 7 -0.53 -16.79 10.53
N ASN A 8 0.60 -16.18 10.87
CA ASN A 8 0.73 -14.73 10.75
C ASN A 8 0.75 -14.36 9.25
N THR A 9 0.56 -13.08 8.92
CA THR A 9 0.42 -12.65 7.52
C THR A 9 1.67 -12.92 6.67
N VAL A 10 2.86 -13.08 7.27
CA VAL A 10 4.06 -13.54 6.58
C VAL A 10 4.04 -15.05 6.32
N ASP A 11 3.60 -15.87 7.27
CA ASP A 11 3.43 -17.31 7.04
C ASP A 11 2.36 -17.59 5.98
N GLN A 12 1.28 -16.80 5.96
CA GLN A 12 0.26 -16.84 4.90
C GLN A 12 0.84 -16.42 3.54
N LEU A 13 1.71 -15.41 3.51
CA LEU A 13 2.41 -14.98 2.29
C LEU A 13 3.32 -16.10 1.75
N LEU A 14 4.01 -16.80 2.64
CA LEU A 14 4.97 -17.85 2.28
C LEU A 14 4.30 -19.22 2.00
N ASP A 15 3.03 -19.37 2.38
CA ASP A 15 2.27 -20.64 2.37
C ASP A 15 2.96 -21.75 3.19
N HIS A 16 3.73 -21.36 4.22
CA HIS A 16 4.38 -22.28 5.15
C HIS A 16 4.84 -21.56 6.44
N THR A 17 5.12 -22.33 7.49
CA THR A 17 5.70 -21.84 8.76
C THR A 17 7.18 -22.18 8.94
N ASN A 18 7.83 -22.73 7.93
CA ASN A 18 9.26 -23.06 8.01
C ASN A 18 10.06 -21.76 8.22
N GLY A 19 11.00 -21.79 9.17
CA GLY A 19 11.97 -20.72 9.35
C GLY A 19 12.94 -20.64 8.16
N PRO A 20 13.75 -19.56 8.09
CA PRO A 20 14.72 -19.40 7.02
C PRO A 20 15.83 -20.47 7.11
N GLU A 21 16.43 -20.87 5.98
CA GLU A 21 17.60 -21.77 6.04
C GLU A 21 18.83 -21.04 6.58
N ASP A 22 18.95 -19.75 6.28
CA ASP A 22 19.99 -18.88 6.81
C ASP A 22 19.43 -17.94 7.90
N PRO A 23 20.08 -17.83 9.07
CA PRO A 23 19.65 -16.93 10.11
C PRO A 23 19.47 -15.48 9.66
N ILE A 24 18.47 -14.80 10.23
CA ILE A 24 18.23 -13.39 10.00
C ILE A 24 19.33 -12.57 10.68
N THR A 25 19.89 -11.62 9.93
CA THR A 25 20.93 -10.74 10.45
C THR A 25 20.36 -9.42 10.94
N ASN A 26 21.06 -8.77 11.87
CA ASN A 26 20.73 -7.42 12.33
C ASN A 26 20.58 -6.44 11.16
N ARG A 27 21.38 -6.61 10.10
CA ARG A 27 21.33 -5.76 8.90
C ARG A 27 20.01 -5.91 8.14
N ASP A 28 19.45 -7.12 8.08
CA ASP A 28 18.17 -7.37 7.40
C ASP A 28 17.03 -6.69 8.19
N LEU A 29 17.02 -6.87 9.50
CA LEU A 29 16.05 -6.23 10.39
C LEU A 29 16.15 -4.69 10.36
N THR A 30 17.36 -4.12 10.43
CA THR A 30 17.56 -2.67 10.31
C THR A 30 17.06 -2.15 8.96
N ARG A 31 17.30 -2.87 7.86
CA ARG A 31 16.82 -2.49 6.53
C ARG A 31 15.29 -2.47 6.45
N ALA A 32 14.63 -3.51 6.98
CA ALA A 32 13.18 -3.58 7.04
C ALA A 32 12.59 -2.41 7.85
N ARG A 33 13.09 -2.18 9.07
CA ARG A 33 12.66 -1.07 9.94
C ARG A 33 12.90 0.30 9.32
N SER A 34 14.07 0.54 8.70
CA SER A 34 14.34 1.80 8.02
C SER A 34 13.39 2.04 6.84
N SER A 35 13.04 0.99 6.10
CA SER A 35 12.09 1.11 5.01
C SER A 35 10.67 1.36 5.52
N ALA A 36 10.25 0.71 6.60
CA ALA A 36 8.94 0.93 7.21
C ALA A 36 8.79 2.35 7.78
N TYR A 37 9.84 2.86 8.42
CA TYR A 37 9.89 4.24 8.91
C TYR A 37 9.56 5.27 7.81
N ILE A 38 10.07 5.06 6.59
CA ILE A 38 9.75 5.92 5.44
C ILE A 38 8.28 5.82 5.05
N VAL A 39 7.69 4.61 5.06
CA VAL A 39 6.26 4.42 4.78
C VAL A 39 5.39 5.16 5.79
N HIS A 40 5.70 5.04 7.09
CA HIS A 40 5.00 5.76 8.15
C HIS A 40 5.13 7.28 8.02
N GLY A 41 6.33 7.77 7.68
CA GLY A 41 6.54 9.20 7.45
C GLY A 41 5.66 9.75 6.32
N ASN A 42 5.64 9.08 5.17
CA ASN A 42 4.80 9.49 4.04
C ASN A 42 3.31 9.35 4.34
N PHE A 43 2.90 8.31 5.08
CA PHE A 43 1.52 8.17 5.52
C PHE A 43 1.11 9.30 6.46
N HIS A 44 1.97 9.63 7.44
CA HIS A 44 1.70 10.70 8.39
C HIS A 44 1.50 12.04 7.68
N GLU A 45 2.40 12.37 6.74
CA GLU A 45 2.30 13.56 5.93
C GLU A 45 1.01 13.61 5.08
N LEU A 46 0.61 12.49 4.48
CA LEU A 46 -0.63 12.39 3.72
C LEU A 46 -1.86 12.53 4.63
N ALA A 47 -1.85 11.87 5.79
CA ALA A 47 -2.94 11.88 6.75
C ALA A 47 -3.15 13.26 7.37
N GLN A 48 -2.09 14.05 7.58
CA GLN A 48 -2.16 15.41 8.11
C GLN A 48 -2.88 16.41 7.20
N MET A 49 -2.96 16.12 5.89
CA MET A 49 -3.74 16.94 4.96
C MET A 49 -5.25 16.70 5.09
N CYS A 50 -5.64 15.58 5.70
CA CYS A 50 -7.02 15.18 5.85
C CYS A 50 -7.56 15.58 7.22
N ASP A 51 -8.87 15.79 7.32
CA ASP A 51 -9.56 15.85 8.61
C ASP A 51 -9.41 14.53 9.38
N ASP A 52 -9.76 13.44 8.72
CA ASP A 52 -9.49 12.06 9.09
C ASP A 52 -9.41 11.22 7.81
N ILE A 53 -8.19 10.76 7.53
CA ILE A 53 -7.92 9.94 6.35
C ILE A 53 -8.70 8.63 6.33
N SER A 54 -9.18 8.11 7.47
CA SER A 54 -9.85 6.79 7.51
C SER A 54 -11.36 6.83 7.38
N THR A 55 -11.97 8.01 7.33
CA THR A 55 -13.43 8.15 7.20
C THR A 55 -13.79 8.75 5.84
N MET A 56 -13.91 10.07 5.75
CA MET A 56 -14.22 10.76 4.48
C MET A 56 -12.96 11.06 3.68
N GLY A 57 -11.79 11.15 4.34
CA GLY A 57 -10.55 11.58 3.73
C GLY A 57 -10.67 12.96 3.09
N LEU A 58 -11.35 13.88 3.78
CA LEU A 58 -11.57 15.23 3.28
C LEU A 58 -10.28 16.01 3.43
N ILE A 59 -9.74 16.51 2.33
CA ILE A 59 -8.53 17.34 2.33
C ILE A 59 -8.95 18.74 2.80
N VAL A 60 -8.30 19.24 3.84
CA VAL A 60 -8.62 20.55 4.45
C VAL A 60 -7.45 21.50 4.21
N VAL A 61 -7.71 22.61 3.51
CA VAL A 61 -6.68 23.58 3.13
C VAL A 61 -7.07 24.97 3.62
N GLU A 62 -6.09 25.73 4.10
CA GLU A 62 -6.31 27.15 4.41
C GLU A 62 -6.79 27.89 3.17
N LYS A 63 -7.73 28.82 3.37
CA LYS A 63 -8.34 29.57 2.29
C LYS A 63 -7.30 30.34 1.47
N GLY A 64 -7.40 30.23 0.14
CA GLY A 64 -6.54 30.97 -0.79
C GLY A 64 -5.46 30.14 -1.49
N ALA A 65 -5.37 28.83 -1.22
CA ALA A 65 -4.66 27.91 -2.10
C ALA A 65 -5.38 27.81 -3.46
N THR A 66 -4.63 27.67 -4.55
CA THR A 66 -5.23 27.43 -5.87
C THR A 66 -5.58 25.95 -6.03
N ASP A 67 -6.64 25.63 -6.77
CA ASP A 67 -7.06 24.25 -7.03
C ASP A 67 -5.89 23.39 -7.58
N THR A 68 -5.06 23.97 -8.45
CA THR A 68 -3.87 23.32 -9.02
C THR A 68 -2.81 23.01 -7.97
N ASP A 69 -2.58 23.90 -7.00
CA ASP A 69 -1.62 23.65 -5.93
C ASP A 69 -2.09 22.52 -5.01
N VAL A 70 -3.39 22.50 -4.68
CA VAL A 70 -4.01 21.44 -3.88
C VAL A 70 -3.91 20.09 -4.60
N GLU A 71 -4.27 20.07 -5.89
CA GLU A 71 -4.19 18.87 -6.72
C GLU A 71 -2.77 18.29 -6.77
N ASN A 72 -1.78 19.13 -7.11
CA ASN A 72 -0.39 18.71 -7.19
C ASN A 72 0.14 18.17 -5.85
N GLU A 73 -0.20 18.82 -4.73
CA GLU A 73 0.25 18.39 -3.41
C GLU A 73 -0.39 17.05 -3.00
N VAL A 74 -1.69 16.87 -3.23
CA VAL A 74 -2.39 15.60 -2.98
C VAL A 74 -1.75 14.48 -3.79
N TYR A 75 -1.56 14.69 -5.09
CA TYR A 75 -0.93 13.73 -5.98
C TYR A 75 0.49 13.36 -5.55
N ARG A 76 1.31 14.36 -5.19
CA ARG A 76 2.66 14.13 -4.70
C ARG A 76 2.67 13.28 -3.43
N ARG A 77 1.77 13.53 -2.48
CA ARG A 77 1.72 12.83 -1.18
C ARG A 77 1.21 11.40 -1.34
N VAL A 78 0.19 11.19 -2.16
CA VAL A 78 -0.28 9.83 -2.51
C VAL A 78 0.84 9.07 -3.22
N HIS A 79 1.48 9.67 -4.23
CA HIS A 79 2.61 9.06 -4.94
C HIS A 79 3.74 8.66 -3.99
N ASN A 80 4.16 9.56 -3.09
CA ASN A 80 5.22 9.28 -2.12
C ASN A 80 4.88 8.09 -1.23
N TYR A 81 3.64 8.04 -0.72
CA TYR A 81 3.16 6.91 0.08
C TYR A 81 3.23 5.59 -0.70
N VAL A 82 2.56 5.49 -1.86
CA VAL A 82 2.50 4.23 -2.63
C VAL A 82 3.87 3.79 -3.15
N SER A 83 4.75 4.74 -3.52
CA SER A 83 6.12 4.45 -3.93
C SER A 83 6.99 3.94 -2.78
N SER A 84 6.81 4.47 -1.57
CA SER A 84 7.49 3.96 -0.39
C SER A 84 6.99 2.57 0.02
N LEU A 85 5.69 2.32 -0.08
CA LEU A 85 5.10 1.00 0.18
C LEU A 85 5.62 -0.06 -0.80
N TYR A 86 5.67 0.26 -2.09
CA TYR A 86 6.31 -0.60 -3.10
C TYR A 86 7.76 -0.91 -2.74
N SER A 87 8.52 0.12 -2.36
CA SER A 87 9.94 -0.02 -2.02
C SER A 87 10.14 -0.91 -0.78
N TYR A 88 9.25 -0.78 0.22
CA TYR A 88 9.21 -1.66 1.38
C TYR A 88 8.95 -3.11 0.98
N ASN A 89 7.92 -3.38 0.18
CA ASN A 89 7.62 -4.74 -0.29
C ASN A 89 8.78 -5.36 -1.06
N GLU A 90 9.47 -4.60 -1.91
CA GLU A 90 10.65 -5.08 -2.62
C GLU A 90 11.84 -5.35 -1.68
N GLN A 91 12.01 -4.57 -0.61
CA GLN A 91 13.01 -4.88 0.42
C GLN A 91 12.69 -6.17 1.16
N ILE A 92 11.44 -6.37 1.56
CA ILE A 92 11.00 -7.61 2.21
C ILE A 92 11.22 -8.80 1.28
N ARG A 93 10.78 -8.69 0.02
CA ARG A 93 11.01 -9.72 -1.01
C ARG A 93 12.49 -10.05 -1.18
N SER A 94 13.37 -9.04 -1.18
CA SER A 94 14.82 -9.22 -1.27
C SER A 94 15.41 -9.94 -0.06
N ILE A 95 14.97 -9.60 1.15
CA ILE A 95 15.37 -10.29 2.39
C ILE A 95 14.91 -11.75 2.35
N LEU A 96 13.65 -12.00 2.02
CA LEU A 96 13.08 -13.34 1.94
C LEU A 96 13.83 -14.21 0.92
N ASN A 97 14.07 -13.72 -0.30
CA ASN A 97 14.86 -14.46 -1.32
C ASN A 97 16.30 -14.77 -0.90
N LYS A 98 16.87 -13.99 0.01
CA LYS A 98 18.23 -14.22 0.50
C LYS A 98 18.26 -15.28 1.62
N ARG A 99 17.15 -15.47 2.33
CA ARG A 99 17.08 -16.24 3.58
C ARG A 99 16.29 -17.53 3.44
N LEU A 100 15.46 -17.63 2.40
CA LEU A 100 14.68 -18.79 2.02
C LEU A 100 15.23 -19.38 0.71
N SER A 101 15.12 -20.69 0.57
CA SER A 101 15.45 -21.45 -0.65
C SER A 101 14.33 -21.32 -1.69
N GLN A 102 13.16 -20.92 -1.23
CA GLN A 102 12.03 -20.55 -2.06
C GLN A 102 12.29 -19.20 -2.75
N GLN A 103 12.15 -19.20 -4.07
CA GLN A 103 12.21 -17.97 -4.85
C GLN A 103 10.91 -17.18 -4.69
N ILE A 104 10.97 -16.03 -4.02
CA ILE A 104 9.85 -15.12 -3.82
C ILE A 104 9.79 -14.12 -4.99
N GLY A 105 8.95 -14.44 -5.97
CA GLY A 105 8.67 -13.57 -7.11
C GLY A 105 7.75 -12.39 -6.77
N LYS A 106 7.58 -11.45 -7.71
CA LYS A 106 6.64 -10.32 -7.56
C LYS A 106 5.19 -10.79 -7.34
N GLY A 107 4.80 -11.94 -7.91
CA GLY A 107 3.45 -12.52 -7.79
C GLY A 107 3.03 -12.84 -6.35
N TYR A 108 3.96 -12.95 -5.40
CA TYR A 108 3.63 -13.09 -3.97
C TYR A 108 3.00 -11.81 -3.40
N PHE A 109 3.31 -10.65 -3.98
CA PHE A 109 2.76 -9.35 -3.60
C PHE A 109 1.76 -8.80 -4.65
N LEU A 110 1.55 -9.54 -5.74
CA LEU A 110 0.64 -9.24 -6.84
C LEU A 110 -0.10 -10.54 -7.22
N PRO A 111 -1.11 -10.92 -6.43
CA PRO A 111 -1.83 -12.16 -6.60
C PRO A 111 -2.64 -12.10 -7.89
N SER A 112 -2.82 -13.26 -8.53
CA SER A 112 -3.71 -13.33 -9.70
C SER A 112 -5.14 -12.97 -9.33
N ARG A 113 -5.95 -12.58 -10.33
CA ARG A 113 -7.35 -12.17 -10.14
C ARG A 113 -8.20 -13.18 -9.35
N ASP A 114 -7.97 -14.47 -9.55
CA ASP A 114 -8.75 -15.54 -8.93
C ASP A 114 -8.13 -16.07 -7.63
N ASP A 115 -6.99 -15.54 -7.20
CA ASP A 115 -6.31 -15.96 -5.98
C ASP A 115 -6.96 -15.35 -4.74
N LYS A 116 -7.99 -16.05 -4.27
CA LYS A 116 -8.71 -15.74 -3.02
C LYS A 116 -7.97 -16.21 -1.77
N ALA A 117 -6.92 -17.01 -1.92
CA ALA A 117 -6.14 -17.54 -0.80
C ALA A 117 -5.05 -16.54 -0.36
N ALA A 118 -4.65 -15.62 -1.24
CA ALA A 118 -3.70 -14.58 -0.93
C ALA A 118 -4.08 -13.75 0.33
N PRO A 119 -3.09 -13.40 1.17
CA PRO A 119 -3.33 -12.57 2.36
C PRO A 119 -4.04 -11.27 2.02
N GLU A 120 -4.87 -10.76 2.93
CA GLU A 120 -5.62 -9.51 2.69
C GLU A 120 -4.69 -8.32 2.41
N TYR A 121 -3.53 -8.26 3.08
CA TYR A 121 -2.47 -7.29 2.79
C TYR A 121 -2.08 -7.26 1.30
N VAL A 122 -1.90 -8.44 0.70
CA VAL A 122 -1.46 -8.59 -0.69
C VAL A 122 -2.61 -8.28 -1.65
N ARG A 123 -3.79 -8.82 -1.38
CA ARG A 123 -5.01 -8.58 -2.17
C ARG A 123 -5.34 -7.08 -2.23
N ARG A 124 -5.39 -6.41 -1.09
CA ARG A 124 -5.68 -4.96 -1.04
C ARG A 124 -4.49 -4.10 -1.47
N GLY A 125 -3.26 -4.57 -1.27
CA GLY A 125 -2.05 -3.90 -1.75
C GLY A 125 -1.97 -3.83 -3.28
N THR A 126 -2.64 -4.75 -3.98
CA THR A 126 -2.71 -4.81 -5.44
C THR A 126 -3.25 -3.52 -6.06
N PHE A 127 -4.31 -2.95 -5.48
CA PHE A 127 -4.85 -1.65 -5.93
C PHE A 127 -3.83 -0.51 -5.75
N LEU A 128 -3.14 -0.46 -4.61
CA LEU A 128 -2.12 0.57 -4.34
C LEU A 128 -0.91 0.45 -5.28
N TRP A 129 -0.57 -0.78 -5.67
CA TRP A 129 0.44 -1.03 -6.69
C TRP A 129 -0.03 -0.53 -8.06
N GLY A 130 -1.30 -0.74 -8.39
CA GLY A 130 -1.95 -0.20 -9.59
C GLY A 130 -1.86 1.32 -9.63
N LEU A 131 -2.20 2.00 -8.54
CA LEU A 131 -2.05 3.45 -8.42
C LEU A 131 -0.59 3.86 -8.69
N ARG A 132 0.38 3.29 -7.98
CA ARG A 132 1.82 3.57 -8.18
C ARG A 132 2.25 3.43 -9.63
N ASN A 133 1.72 2.44 -10.32
CA ASN A 133 2.04 2.16 -11.71
C ASN A 133 1.45 3.21 -12.67
N ASP A 134 0.21 3.64 -12.45
CA ASP A 134 -0.38 4.78 -13.16
C ASP A 134 0.42 6.07 -12.93
N PHE A 135 0.85 6.35 -11.69
CA PHE A 135 1.72 7.48 -11.38
C PHE A 135 3.03 7.49 -12.18
N GLN A 136 3.58 6.33 -12.53
CA GLN A 136 4.84 6.23 -13.28
C GLN A 136 4.68 6.33 -14.79
N HIS A 137 3.50 6.04 -15.32
CA HIS A 137 3.32 5.79 -16.76
C HIS A 137 2.10 6.48 -17.40
N GLY A 138 1.21 7.05 -16.58
CA GLY A 138 -0.10 7.56 -16.95
C GLY A 138 -0.43 8.96 -16.42
N ASP A 139 0.55 9.72 -15.92
CA ASP A 139 0.39 11.14 -15.54
C ASP A 139 -0.88 11.43 -14.70
N TYR A 140 -1.17 10.59 -13.71
CA TYR A 140 -2.27 10.80 -12.74
C TYR A 140 -3.70 10.66 -13.33
N TRP A 141 -3.88 10.12 -14.54
CA TRP A 141 -5.17 10.18 -15.25
C TRP A 141 -6.32 9.48 -14.52
N CYS A 142 -6.05 8.49 -13.68
CA CYS A 142 -7.09 7.82 -12.92
C CYS A 142 -7.52 8.56 -11.64
N LEU A 143 -6.91 9.70 -11.32
CA LEU A 143 -7.22 10.47 -10.11
C LEU A 143 -7.82 11.83 -10.46
N LYS A 144 -8.72 12.30 -9.59
CA LYS A 144 -9.31 13.63 -9.69
C LYS A 144 -9.51 14.23 -8.31
N VAL A 145 -9.01 15.46 -8.11
CA VAL A 145 -9.29 16.26 -6.92
C VAL A 145 -10.45 17.22 -7.21
N GLU A 146 -11.50 17.19 -6.40
CA GLU A 146 -12.65 18.09 -6.56
C GLU A 146 -12.93 18.88 -5.28
N HIS A 147 -13.13 20.19 -5.43
CA HIS A 147 -13.56 21.07 -4.35
C HIS A 147 -14.99 20.74 -3.89
N GLN A 148 -15.17 20.54 -2.59
CA GLN A 148 -16.42 20.17 -1.92
C GLN A 148 -17.07 21.34 -1.15
N GLY A 149 -16.47 22.54 -1.21
CA GLY A 149 -16.94 23.72 -0.50
C GLY A 149 -16.03 24.10 0.67
N THR A 150 -16.47 25.07 1.49
CA THR A 150 -15.69 25.61 2.61
C THR A 150 -16.32 25.19 3.95
N GLN A 151 -15.52 24.69 4.90
CA GLN A 151 -15.93 24.37 6.26
C GLN A 151 -15.02 25.07 7.28
N ASN A 152 -15.62 25.72 8.29
CA ASN A 152 -14.87 26.45 9.35
C ASN A 152 -13.82 27.45 8.83
N GLY A 153 -14.04 28.01 7.64
CA GLY A 153 -13.11 28.96 7.00
C GLY A 153 -12.01 28.34 6.16
N ASN A 154 -11.95 27.00 6.06
CA ASN A 154 -11.01 26.25 5.22
C ASN A 154 -11.72 25.67 4.00
N ASP A 155 -11.03 25.61 2.87
CA ASP A 155 -11.54 24.98 1.66
C ASP A 155 -11.32 23.47 1.74
N CYS A 156 -12.34 22.72 1.34
CA CYS A 156 -12.38 21.26 1.47
C CYS A 156 -12.37 20.61 0.10
N TYR A 157 -11.57 19.57 -0.07
CA TYR A 157 -11.44 18.83 -1.33
C TYR A 157 -11.57 17.33 -1.09
N GLN A 158 -11.91 16.59 -2.14
CA GLN A 158 -11.97 15.14 -2.11
C GLN A 158 -11.24 14.55 -3.31
N LEU A 159 -10.45 13.51 -3.04
CA LEU A 159 -9.77 12.72 -4.06
C LEU A 159 -10.68 11.57 -4.51
N TYR A 160 -10.85 11.45 -5.82
CA TYR A 160 -11.64 10.41 -6.47
C TYR A 160 -10.78 9.55 -7.38
N PHE A 161 -11.07 8.25 -7.41
CA PHE A 161 -10.55 7.34 -8.41
C PHE A 161 -11.55 7.16 -9.56
N GLN A 162 -11.08 7.39 -10.78
CA GLN A 162 -11.82 7.22 -12.02
C GLN A 162 -11.45 5.86 -12.66
N LYS A 163 -12.16 4.81 -12.25
CA LYS A 163 -11.95 3.43 -12.72
C LYS A 163 -11.87 3.30 -14.25
N ARG A 164 -12.74 4.04 -14.97
CA ARG A 164 -12.77 4.00 -16.43
C ARG A 164 -11.48 4.50 -17.06
N ASP A 165 -10.87 5.53 -16.48
CA ASP A 165 -9.65 6.13 -17.02
C ASP A 165 -8.43 5.24 -16.74
N PHE A 166 -8.46 4.51 -15.63
CA PHE A 166 -7.46 3.49 -15.30
C PHE A 166 -7.50 2.28 -16.26
N GLU A 167 -8.69 1.78 -16.60
CA GLU A 167 -8.87 0.60 -17.45
C GLU A 167 -8.43 0.83 -18.92
N VAL A 168 -8.35 2.08 -19.37
CA VAL A 168 -7.99 2.46 -20.76
C VAL A 168 -6.48 2.37 -21.02
N THR A 169 -5.64 2.32 -19.98
CA THR A 169 -4.18 2.37 -20.13
C THR A 169 -3.46 1.26 -19.35
N PRO A 170 -3.49 -0.01 -19.81
CA PRO A 170 -2.75 -1.09 -19.17
C PRO A 170 -1.26 -0.93 -19.46
N LYS A 171 -0.52 -0.34 -18.52
CA LYS A 171 0.95 -0.39 -18.49
C LYS A 171 1.38 -0.95 -17.14
N GLY A 172 2.50 -1.66 -17.09
CA GLY A 172 3.09 -2.30 -15.90
C GLY A 172 2.85 -3.81 -15.85
N ASP A 173 3.61 -4.51 -15.00
CA ASP A 173 3.93 -5.95 -15.04
C ASP A 173 2.73 -6.96 -14.97
N LEU A 174 1.48 -6.51 -15.05
CA LEU A 174 0.30 -7.37 -15.16
C LEU A 174 -0.26 -7.36 -16.59
N ASP A 175 -0.81 -8.50 -17.01
CA ASP A 175 -1.33 -8.69 -18.37
C ASP A 175 -2.52 -7.76 -18.67
N SER A 176 -3.25 -7.31 -17.63
CA SER A 176 -4.35 -6.35 -17.79
C SER A 176 -4.49 -5.37 -16.62
N ALA A 177 -4.94 -4.14 -16.91
CA ALA A 177 -5.26 -3.14 -15.87
C ALA A 177 -6.34 -3.64 -14.89
N GLY A 178 -7.25 -4.50 -15.35
CA GLY A 178 -8.30 -5.10 -14.52
C GLY A 178 -7.76 -5.97 -13.38
N ASP A 179 -6.53 -6.46 -13.48
CA ASP A 179 -5.92 -7.28 -12.43
C ASP A 179 -5.56 -6.46 -11.19
N TYR A 180 -5.23 -5.16 -11.35
CA TYR A 180 -5.00 -4.26 -10.23
C TYR A 180 -6.28 -3.96 -9.43
N LEU A 181 -7.45 -4.11 -10.07
CA LEU A 181 -8.75 -3.80 -9.48
C LEU A 181 -9.47 -5.04 -8.95
N ALA A 182 -8.94 -6.23 -9.21
CA ALA A 182 -9.59 -7.52 -8.95
C ALA A 182 -10.02 -7.73 -7.49
N HIS A 183 -9.25 -7.15 -6.55
CA HIS A 183 -9.30 -7.51 -5.15
C HIS A 183 -9.78 -6.38 -4.22
N ALA A 184 -10.01 -5.18 -4.75
CA ALA A 184 -10.54 -4.07 -3.98
C ALA A 184 -12.00 -3.80 -4.40
N PRO A 185 -12.97 -3.71 -3.47
CA PRO A 185 -14.35 -3.40 -3.82
C PRO A 185 -14.49 -2.04 -4.50
N ASP A 186 -15.37 -1.92 -5.51
CA ASP A 186 -15.58 -0.67 -6.27
C ASP A 186 -15.96 0.52 -5.36
N GLY A 187 -16.67 0.27 -4.26
CA GLY A 187 -17.02 1.29 -3.28
C GLY A 187 -15.82 1.83 -2.50
N ASP A 188 -14.84 0.97 -2.25
CA ASP A 188 -13.65 1.30 -1.45
C ASP A 188 -12.60 2.01 -2.33
N GLN A 189 -12.52 1.65 -3.61
CA GLN A 189 -11.58 2.28 -4.55
C GLN A 189 -11.98 3.71 -4.91
N ARG A 190 -13.29 4.02 -4.97
CA ARG A 190 -13.79 5.35 -5.38
C ARG A 190 -13.15 6.49 -4.57
N TYR A 191 -12.81 6.23 -3.31
CA TYR A 191 -12.20 7.17 -2.39
C TYR A 191 -10.83 6.64 -1.93
N PRO A 192 -9.74 6.96 -2.64
CA PRO A 192 -8.42 6.41 -2.35
C PRO A 192 -7.87 6.77 -0.97
N LEU A 193 -8.22 7.93 -0.41
CA LEU A 193 -7.71 8.37 0.89
C LEU A 193 -8.22 7.49 2.05
N PRO A 194 -9.54 7.28 2.22
CA PRO A 194 -10.10 6.24 3.12
C PRO A 194 -9.46 4.87 2.94
N TYR A 195 -9.30 4.43 1.68
CA TYR A 195 -8.68 3.15 1.38
C TYR A 195 -7.24 3.06 1.91
N ILE A 196 -6.42 4.08 1.65
CA ILE A 196 -5.04 4.17 2.13
C ILE A 196 -5.00 4.24 3.67
N GLY A 197 -5.91 5.01 4.28
CA GLY A 197 -6.07 5.13 5.72
C GLY A 197 -6.27 3.78 6.39
N ASP A 198 -7.27 3.05 5.92
CA ASP A 198 -7.61 1.72 6.43
C ASP A 198 -6.51 0.69 6.14
N PHE A 199 -5.98 0.66 4.91
CA PHE A 199 -4.87 -0.23 4.54
C PHE A 199 -3.65 -0.02 5.44
N HIS A 200 -3.24 1.24 5.66
CA HIS A 200 -2.05 1.53 6.46
C HIS A 200 -2.24 1.10 7.92
N ARG A 201 -3.34 1.52 8.54
CA ARG A 201 -3.58 1.29 9.97
C ARG A 201 -3.81 -0.18 10.29
N ASN A 202 -4.49 -0.91 9.42
CA ASN A 202 -4.92 -2.27 9.70
C ASN A 202 -4.04 -3.33 9.04
N LEU A 203 -3.64 -3.15 7.79
CA LEU A 203 -2.95 -4.20 7.03
C LEU A 203 -1.43 -4.01 6.99
N PHE A 204 -0.95 -2.78 6.71
CA PHE A 204 0.49 -2.51 6.70
C PHE A 204 1.10 -2.67 8.08
N SER A 205 0.51 -2.07 9.12
CA SER A 205 1.01 -2.21 10.48
C SER A 205 0.97 -3.66 10.99
N GLU A 206 -0.04 -4.43 10.64
CA GLU A 206 -0.08 -5.86 10.98
C GLU A 206 1.04 -6.63 10.25
N PHE A 207 1.18 -6.43 8.94
CA PHE A 207 2.20 -7.10 8.13
C PHE A 207 3.62 -6.77 8.61
N GLU A 208 3.89 -5.49 8.90
CA GLU A 208 5.17 -5.04 9.43
C GLU A 208 5.50 -5.73 10.77
N ASN A 209 4.56 -5.72 11.72
CA ASN A 209 4.75 -6.37 13.02
C ASN A 209 4.95 -7.87 12.90
N ALA A 210 4.21 -8.53 11.98
CA ALA A 210 4.37 -9.95 11.68
C ALA A 210 5.76 -10.25 11.12
N PHE A 211 6.23 -9.43 10.16
CA PHE A 211 7.56 -9.58 9.57
C PHE A 211 8.68 -9.31 10.57
N GLU A 212 8.55 -8.29 11.41
CA GLU A 212 9.50 -8.02 12.47
C GLU A 212 9.57 -9.17 13.48
N SER A 213 8.41 -9.69 13.91
CA SER A 213 8.32 -10.85 14.80
C SER A 213 8.96 -12.09 14.19
N TRP A 214 8.72 -12.34 12.90
CA TRP A 214 9.35 -13.43 12.15
C TRP A 214 10.88 -13.26 12.09
N CYS A 215 11.36 -12.03 11.88
CA CYS A 215 12.80 -11.75 11.88
C CYS A 215 13.45 -11.95 13.26
N GLU A 216 12.82 -11.47 14.33
CA GLU A 216 13.29 -11.60 15.71
C GLU A 216 13.35 -13.08 16.15
N LYS A 217 12.33 -13.88 15.82
CA LYS A 217 12.27 -15.33 16.12
C LYS A 217 13.38 -16.13 15.44
N ASN A 218 13.84 -15.69 14.26
CA ASN A 218 14.79 -16.41 13.42
C ASN A 218 16.18 -15.74 13.38
N ARG A 219 16.50 -14.90 14.37
CA ARG A 219 17.76 -14.17 14.46
C ARG A 219 18.91 -15.08 14.91
N ALA A 220 20.11 -14.81 14.38
CA ALA A 220 21.36 -15.45 14.80
C ALA A 220 21.79 -15.04 16.22
#